data_AF-A0A0F8YJX0-F1
#
_entry.id   AF-A0A0F8YJX0-F1
#
_cell.length_a   1.000
_cell.length_b   1.000
_cell.length_c   1.000
_cell.angle_alpha   90.00
_cell.angle_beta   90.00
_cell.angle_gamma   90.00
#
_symmetry.space_group_name_H-M   'P 1'
#
loop_
_entity.id
_entity.type
_entity.pdbx_description
1 polymer ?
#
loop_
_entity_poly.entity_id
_entity_poly.type
_entity_poly.pdbx_seq_one_letter_code
_entity_poly.pdbx_strand_id
1 'polypeptide(L)'
;MAWTFTMRIIQDKISEDPSILGLGELLLRNRERIQSSGGRVDFILENEKTNTLFEVEVQLGKTDESHIIRTIEYWDLEQRKNPSYEHRAVIVAEEITNRFFNVIYLMNRSIPIIAIQLNALKVDNKITLNFTKVLDNYETPEDEINRDSDEVGKSYWEKDDKKGFQKSLEILNIALRMMESVKSKTLKPTYNKNHIVQGSDKKNFSWYKP
;
A
#
# COMPACT_ATOMS: atom_id res chain seq x y z
N MET A 1 -42.63 2.80 -3.23
CA MET A 1 -41.61 3.59 -3.95
C MET A 1 -40.29 3.35 -3.23
N ALA A 2 -39.51 2.37 -3.70
CA ALA A 2 -38.21 2.05 -3.12
C ALA A 2 -37.25 3.18 -3.49
N TRP A 3 -36.66 3.83 -2.48
CA TRP A 3 -35.67 4.87 -2.70
C TRP A 3 -34.34 4.19 -3.04
N THR A 4 -33.76 4.50 -4.19
CA THR A 4 -32.47 3.97 -4.61
C THR A 4 -31.36 4.85 -4.06
N PHE A 5 -30.48 4.29 -3.21
CA PHE A 5 -29.21 4.95 -2.88
C PHE A 5 -28.43 5.20 -4.17
N THR A 6 -27.83 6.38 -4.32
CA THR A 6 -26.98 6.66 -5.48
C THR A 6 -25.52 6.61 -5.05
N MET A 7 -24.67 6.13 -5.97
CA MET A 7 -23.22 6.10 -5.77
C MET A 7 -22.70 7.48 -5.34
N ARG A 8 -23.25 8.53 -5.96
CA ARG A 8 -22.88 9.92 -5.68
C ARG A 8 -23.07 10.32 -4.21
N ILE A 9 -24.18 9.95 -3.58
CA ILE A 9 -24.43 10.30 -2.17
C ILE A 9 -23.36 9.67 -1.26
N ILE A 10 -22.99 8.43 -1.52
CA ILE A 10 -21.97 7.72 -0.73
C ILE A 10 -20.61 8.36 -0.95
N GLN A 11 -20.26 8.64 -2.21
CA GLN A 11 -19.00 9.30 -2.54
C GLN A 11 -18.88 10.68 -1.92
N ASP A 12 -19.96 11.46 -1.90
CA ASP A 12 -19.98 12.79 -1.28
C ASP A 12 -19.76 12.68 0.24
N LYS A 13 -20.36 11.68 0.90
CA LYS A 13 -20.14 11.43 2.33
C LYS A 13 -18.72 11.01 2.65
N ILE A 14 -18.12 10.12 1.85
CA ILE A 14 -16.71 9.74 2.00
C ILE A 14 -15.79 10.94 1.74
N SER A 15 -16.15 11.83 0.80
CA SER A 15 -15.36 13.03 0.51
C SER A 15 -15.40 14.05 1.64
N GLU A 16 -16.56 14.21 2.28
CA GLU A 16 -16.75 15.10 3.44
C GLU A 16 -15.95 14.63 4.65
N ASP A 17 -15.94 13.32 4.92
CA ASP A 17 -15.18 12.72 6.02
C ASP A 17 -14.64 11.34 5.61
N PRO A 18 -13.40 11.25 5.10
CA PRO A 18 -12.82 9.98 4.69
C PRO A 18 -12.58 9.00 5.86
N SER A 19 -12.54 9.50 7.11
CA SER A 19 -12.31 8.67 8.29
C SER A 19 -13.44 7.68 8.56
N ILE A 20 -14.64 7.91 8.00
CA ILE A 20 -15.79 7.01 8.10
C ILE A 20 -15.51 5.61 7.55
N LEU A 21 -14.49 5.44 6.70
CA LEU A 21 -14.04 4.14 6.19
C LEU A 21 -13.32 3.28 7.26
N GLY A 22 -12.95 3.85 8.41
CA GLY A 22 -12.27 3.12 9.48
C GLY A 22 -10.82 2.77 9.17
N LEU A 23 -10.14 3.58 8.34
CA LEU A 23 -8.73 3.41 7.96
C LEU A 23 -7.78 4.39 8.68
N GLY A 24 -8.28 5.05 9.73
CA GLY A 24 -7.54 6.04 10.52
C GLY A 24 -7.82 7.48 10.06
N GLU A 25 -6.88 8.38 10.37
CA GLU A 25 -6.93 9.77 9.91
C GLU A 25 -6.48 9.81 8.44
N LEU A 26 -7.39 10.25 7.57
CA LEU A 26 -7.22 10.21 6.13
C LEU A 26 -7.46 11.60 5.52
N LEU A 27 -6.63 11.94 4.53
CA LEU A 27 -6.80 13.11 3.68
C LEU A 27 -7.31 12.70 2.30
N LEU A 28 -8.26 13.45 1.75
CA LEU A 28 -8.71 13.28 0.38
C LEU A 28 -7.69 13.90 -0.59
N ARG A 29 -6.90 13.07 -1.27
CA ARG A 29 -5.91 13.53 -2.25
C ARG A 29 -6.51 13.72 -3.63
N ASN A 30 -7.31 12.75 -4.08
CA ASN A 30 -8.05 12.84 -5.32
C ASN A 30 -9.41 12.15 -5.22
N ARG A 31 -10.39 12.70 -5.94
CA ARG A 31 -11.72 12.14 -6.15
C ARG A 31 -11.94 11.95 -7.65
N GLU A 32 -12.49 10.80 -8.05
CA GLU A 32 -12.83 10.47 -9.44
C GLU A 32 -11.68 10.73 -10.42
N ARG A 33 -10.49 10.22 -10.12
CA ARG A 33 -9.28 10.49 -10.90
C ARG A 33 -9.18 9.56 -12.10
N ILE A 34 -9.01 10.15 -13.27
CA ILE A 34 -8.78 9.42 -14.52
C ILE A 34 -7.42 8.72 -14.47
N GLN A 35 -7.42 7.43 -14.79
CA GLN A 35 -6.25 6.57 -14.86
C GLN A 35 -5.75 6.44 -16.30
N SER A 36 -4.47 6.10 -16.47
CA SER A 36 -3.86 5.93 -17.80
C SER A 36 -4.47 4.79 -18.62
N SER A 37 -5.10 3.80 -17.96
CA SER A 37 -5.88 2.74 -18.62
C SER A 37 -7.20 3.24 -19.23
N GLY A 38 -7.59 4.50 -18.97
CA GLY A 38 -8.87 5.09 -19.37
C GLY A 38 -9.99 4.91 -18.34
N GLY A 39 -9.74 4.12 -17.29
CA GLY A 39 -10.61 3.99 -16.13
C GLY A 39 -10.60 5.22 -15.22
N ARG A 40 -11.38 5.17 -14.14
CA ARG A 40 -11.47 6.25 -13.15
C ARG A 40 -11.51 5.66 -11.75
N VAL A 41 -10.51 5.98 -10.94
CA VAL A 41 -10.49 5.59 -9.53
C VAL A 41 -11.40 6.51 -8.73
N ASP A 42 -12.25 5.96 -7.86
CA ASP A 42 -13.18 6.76 -7.07
C ASP A 42 -12.45 7.67 -6.08
N PHE A 43 -11.48 7.13 -5.32
CA PHE A 43 -10.67 7.94 -4.40
C PHE A 43 -9.22 7.50 -4.33
N ILE A 44 -8.35 8.50 -4.14
CA ILE A 44 -7.03 8.29 -3.56
C ILE A 44 -7.03 9.03 -2.22
N LEU A 45 -6.90 8.28 -1.13
CA LEU A 45 -6.84 8.81 0.22
C LEU A 45 -5.43 8.63 0.78
N GLU A 46 -4.99 9.55 1.62
CA GLU A 46 -3.64 9.55 2.17
C GLU A 46 -3.67 9.52 3.69
N ASN A 47 -2.86 8.63 4.27
CA ASN A 47 -2.48 8.71 5.67
C ASN A 47 -1.04 9.26 5.75
N GLU A 48 -0.91 10.54 6.08
CA GLU A 48 0.38 11.23 6.15
C GLU A 48 1.29 10.67 7.24
N LYS A 49 0.72 10.17 8.35
CA LYS A 49 1.50 9.63 9.47
C LYS A 49 2.24 8.35 9.09
N THR A 50 1.64 7.52 8.24
CA THR A 50 2.21 6.25 7.79
C THR A 50 2.79 6.32 6.37
N ASN A 51 2.63 7.45 5.68
CA ASN A 51 3.00 7.62 4.28
C ASN A 51 2.34 6.54 3.38
N THR A 52 1.03 6.34 3.59
CA THR A 52 0.23 5.31 2.91
C THR A 52 -0.84 5.95 2.03
N LEU A 53 -0.98 5.46 0.80
CA LEU A 53 -2.07 5.78 -0.11
C LEU A 53 -3.06 4.62 -0.18
N PHE A 54 -4.34 4.97 -0.16
CA PHE A 54 -5.46 4.04 -0.30
C PHE A 54 -6.19 4.34 -1.60
N GLU A 55 -6.13 3.40 -2.54
CA GLU A 55 -6.88 3.45 -3.80
C GLU A 55 -8.24 2.79 -3.57
N VAL A 56 -9.27 3.61 -3.37
CA VAL A 56 -10.62 3.15 -2.99
C VAL A 56 -11.52 3.07 -4.20
N GLU A 57 -12.20 1.94 -4.36
CA GLU A 57 -13.24 1.70 -5.36
C GLU A 57 -14.55 1.29 -4.69
N VAL A 58 -15.62 2.03 -4.97
CA VAL A 58 -16.93 1.83 -4.36
C VAL A 58 -17.89 1.19 -5.38
N GLN A 59 -18.63 0.16 -4.94
CA GLN A 59 -19.69 -0.47 -5.73
C GLN A 59 -20.96 -0.61 -4.88
N LEU A 60 -22.09 -0.19 -5.44
CA LEU A 60 -23.40 -0.50 -4.87
C LEU A 60 -23.78 -1.94 -5.22
N GLY A 61 -24.42 -2.64 -4.29
CA GLY A 61 -24.75 -4.04 -4.41
C GLY A 61 -23.57 -4.97 -4.15
N LYS A 62 -23.64 -6.14 -4.78
CA LYS A 62 -22.65 -7.20 -4.61
C LYS A 62 -21.36 -6.85 -5.34
N THR A 63 -20.22 -7.15 -4.73
CA THR A 63 -18.94 -7.21 -5.44
C THR A 63 -19.03 -8.23 -6.58
N ASP A 64 -18.41 -7.91 -7.71
CA ASP A 64 -18.22 -8.78 -8.87
C ASP A 64 -16.74 -8.82 -9.29
N GLU A 65 -16.44 -9.63 -10.31
CA GLU A 65 -15.09 -9.75 -10.86
C GLU A 65 -14.54 -8.40 -11.36
N SER A 66 -15.39 -7.57 -11.99
CA SER A 66 -14.97 -6.28 -12.54
C SER A 66 -14.59 -5.29 -11.45
N HIS A 67 -15.27 -5.29 -10.30
CA HIS A 67 -14.93 -4.48 -9.15
C HIS A 67 -13.54 -4.80 -8.61
N ILE A 68 -13.23 -6.10 -8.45
CA ILE A 68 -11.91 -6.55 -7.99
C ILE A 68 -10.82 -6.16 -9.01
N ILE A 69 -11.05 -6.42 -10.29
CA ILE A 69 -10.07 -6.12 -11.35
C ILE A 69 -9.76 -4.62 -11.41
N ARG A 70 -10.77 -3.74 -11.39
CA ARG A 70 -10.57 -2.28 -11.39
C ARG A 70 -9.77 -1.82 -10.18
N THR A 71 -10.12 -2.32 -8.99
CA THR A 71 -9.44 -1.96 -7.74
C THR A 71 -7.95 -2.30 -7.79
N ILE A 72 -7.62 -3.51 -8.27
CA ILE A 72 -6.23 -3.95 -8.41
C ILE A 72 -5.49 -3.18 -9.51
N GLU A 73 -6.13 -2.93 -10.65
CA GLU A 73 -5.53 -2.15 -11.75
C GLU A 73 -5.15 -0.74 -11.28
N TYR A 74 -6.07 -0.05 -10.60
CA TYR A 74 -5.82 1.31 -10.13
C TYR A 74 -4.74 1.37 -9.05
N TRP A 75 -4.72 0.39 -8.15
CA TRP A 75 -3.64 0.21 -7.18
C TRP A 75 -2.27 0.04 -7.86
N ASP A 76 -2.15 -0.87 -8.84
CA ASP A 76 -0.89 -1.13 -9.54
C ASP A 76 -0.40 0.11 -10.31
N LEU A 77 -1.32 0.85 -10.95
CA LEU A 77 -0.99 2.09 -11.65
C LEU A 77 -0.48 3.18 -10.70
N GLU A 78 -1.14 3.41 -9.56
CA GLU A 78 -0.70 4.42 -8.59
C GLU A 78 0.58 4.00 -7.86
N GLN A 79 0.76 2.71 -7.56
CA GLN A 79 2.00 2.18 -7.00
C GLN A 79 3.20 2.41 -7.91
N ARG A 80 3.06 2.13 -9.21
CA ARG A 80 4.13 2.39 -10.20
C ARG A 80 4.43 3.87 -10.34
N LYS A 81 3.42 4.72 -10.21
CA LYS A 81 3.55 6.18 -10.34
C LYS A 81 4.23 6.81 -9.12
N ASN A 82 3.93 6.34 -7.91
CA ASN A 82 4.43 6.92 -6.66
C ASN A 82 5.06 5.87 -5.71
N PRO A 83 6.11 5.15 -6.14
CA PRO A 83 6.65 4.01 -5.39
C PRO A 83 7.24 4.35 -4.01
N SER A 84 7.35 5.64 -3.66
CA SER A 84 7.77 6.10 -2.34
C SER A 84 6.69 5.92 -1.26
N TYR A 85 5.43 5.71 -1.64
CA TYR A 85 4.33 5.48 -0.70
C TYR A 85 4.10 3.97 -0.52
N GLU A 86 3.56 3.60 0.63
CA GLU A 86 2.89 2.30 0.74
C GLU A 86 1.52 2.42 0.11
N HIS A 87 1.11 1.46 -0.72
CA HIS A 87 -0.17 1.49 -1.41
C HIS A 87 -1.07 0.36 -0.94
N ARG A 88 -2.35 0.66 -0.70
CA ARG A 88 -3.37 -0.29 -0.26
C ARG A 88 -4.57 -0.21 -1.19
N ALA A 89 -4.92 -1.31 -1.83
CA ALA A 89 -6.13 -1.38 -2.64
C ALA A 89 -7.35 -1.53 -1.71
N VAL A 90 -8.42 -0.74 -1.89
CA VAL A 90 -9.59 -0.77 -1.00
C VAL A 90 -10.87 -1.02 -1.79
N ILE A 91 -11.50 -2.16 -1.52
CA ILE A 91 -12.78 -2.55 -2.10
C ILE A 91 -13.89 -2.16 -1.12
N VAL A 92 -14.85 -1.34 -1.56
CA VAL A 92 -16.04 -0.99 -0.78
C VAL A 92 -17.29 -1.49 -1.50
N ALA A 93 -18.06 -2.40 -0.90
CA ALA A 93 -19.29 -2.92 -1.51
C ALA A 93 -20.39 -3.18 -0.47
N GLU A 94 -21.66 -3.25 -0.89
CA GLU A 94 -22.76 -3.56 0.03
C GLU A 94 -22.76 -5.02 0.47
N GLU A 95 -22.31 -5.93 -0.41
CA GLU A 95 -22.21 -7.36 -0.12
C GLU A 95 -20.96 -7.95 -0.75
N ILE A 96 -20.12 -8.58 0.07
CA ILE A 96 -18.95 -9.34 -0.38
C ILE A 96 -19.24 -10.82 -0.13
N THR A 97 -19.46 -11.58 -1.20
CA THR A 97 -19.80 -13.02 -1.07
C THR A 97 -18.59 -13.84 -0.63
N ASN A 98 -18.83 -15.02 -0.03
CA ASN A 98 -17.77 -15.95 0.39
C ASN A 98 -16.79 -16.31 -0.75
N ARG A 99 -17.29 -16.44 -1.99
CA ARG A 99 -16.43 -16.70 -3.16
C ARG A 99 -15.43 -15.57 -3.37
N PHE A 100 -15.89 -14.31 -3.34
CA PHE A 100 -15.01 -13.17 -3.52
C PHE A 100 -14.11 -12.92 -2.31
N PHE A 101 -14.60 -13.17 -1.10
CA PHE A 101 -13.77 -13.16 0.10
C PHE A 101 -12.56 -14.09 -0.06
N ASN A 102 -12.78 -15.33 -0.50
CA ASN A 102 -11.70 -16.30 -0.73
C ASN A 102 -10.71 -15.83 -1.82
N VAL A 103 -11.20 -15.25 -2.90
CA VAL A 103 -10.34 -14.71 -3.98
C VAL A 103 -9.48 -13.56 -3.47
N ILE A 104 -10.08 -12.59 -2.77
CA ILE A 104 -9.36 -11.44 -2.21
C ILE A 104 -8.33 -11.92 -1.17
N TYR A 105 -8.72 -12.88 -0.32
CA TYR A 105 -7.81 -13.47 0.67
C TYR A 105 -6.60 -14.16 0.01
N LEU A 106 -6.79 -14.89 -1.10
CA LEU A 106 -5.68 -15.49 -1.86
C LEU A 106 -4.74 -14.43 -2.45
N MET A 107 -5.31 -13.35 -2.99
CA MET A 107 -4.56 -12.23 -3.57
C MET A 107 -3.79 -11.43 -2.53
N ASN A 108 -4.26 -11.41 -1.27
CA ASN A 108 -3.62 -10.68 -0.17
C ASN A 108 -2.19 -11.13 0.16
N ARG A 109 -1.72 -12.25 -0.40
CA ARG A 109 -0.31 -12.66 -0.32
C ARG A 109 0.64 -11.77 -1.12
N SER A 110 0.13 -11.02 -2.08
CA SER A 110 0.95 -10.25 -3.02
C SER A 110 0.42 -8.84 -3.27
N ILE A 111 -0.88 -8.61 -3.05
CA ILE A 111 -1.53 -7.32 -3.23
C ILE A 111 -2.18 -6.96 -1.90
N PRO A 112 -1.83 -5.86 -1.24
CA PRO A 112 -2.40 -5.51 0.06
C PRO A 112 -3.81 -4.91 -0.09
N ILE A 113 -4.80 -5.79 -0.21
CA ILE A 113 -6.23 -5.47 -0.38
C ILE A 113 -6.94 -5.42 0.97
N ILE A 114 -7.66 -4.32 1.17
CA ILE A 114 -8.59 -4.12 2.28
C ILE A 114 -10.01 -4.22 1.71
N ALA A 115 -10.87 -5.00 2.34
CA ALA A 115 -12.28 -5.11 1.96
C ALA A 115 -13.16 -4.51 3.05
N ILE A 116 -14.04 -3.60 2.65
CA ILE A 116 -14.98 -2.89 3.52
C ILE A 116 -16.39 -3.15 3.02
N GLN A 117 -17.24 -3.65 3.91
CA GLN A 117 -18.66 -3.79 3.64
C GLN A 117 -19.40 -2.52 4.04
N LEU A 118 -20.18 -1.97 3.10
CA LEU A 118 -21.05 -0.83 3.28
C LEU A 118 -22.47 -1.29 3.65
N ASN A 119 -22.99 -0.82 4.77
CA ASN A 119 -24.40 -0.94 5.10
C ASN A 119 -25.04 0.45 5.03
N ALA A 120 -25.85 0.69 4.01
CA ALA A 120 -26.63 1.92 3.87
C ALA A 120 -28.05 1.70 4.38
N LEU A 121 -28.39 2.31 5.50
CA LEU A 121 -29.71 2.22 6.12
C LEU A 121 -30.42 3.58 6.05
N LYS A 122 -31.72 3.55 5.77
CA LYS A 122 -32.58 4.72 5.89
C LYS A 122 -33.41 4.57 7.16
N VAL A 123 -33.24 5.51 8.09
CA VAL A 123 -34.06 5.60 9.31
C VAL A 123 -34.77 6.96 9.26
N ASP A 124 -36.09 6.91 9.15
CA ASP A 124 -36.94 8.09 8.89
C ASP A 124 -36.50 8.86 7.63
N ASN A 125 -36.15 10.15 7.80
CA ASN A 125 -35.63 11.03 6.75
C ASN A 125 -34.10 11.14 6.76
N LYS A 126 -33.39 10.31 7.53
CA LYS A 126 -31.92 10.32 7.63
C LYS A 126 -31.32 9.08 6.97
N ILE A 127 -30.16 9.27 6.35
CA ILE A 127 -29.33 8.19 5.81
C ILE A 127 -28.23 7.91 6.82
N THR A 128 -28.08 6.64 7.19
CA THR A 128 -27.01 6.13 8.03
C THR A 128 -26.15 5.22 7.17
N LEU A 129 -24.86 5.53 7.07
CA LEU A 129 -23.86 4.69 6.40
C LEU A 129 -22.99 4.07 7.48
N ASN A 130 -22.87 2.75 7.46
CA ASN A 130 -21.96 2.02 8.33
C ASN A 130 -20.96 1.25 7.48
N PHE A 131 -19.67 1.54 7.66
CA PHE A 131 -18.58 0.89 6.96
C PHE A 131 -17.91 -0.09 7.92
N THR A 132 -17.83 -1.37 7.54
CA THR A 132 -17.23 -2.41 8.36
C THR A 132 -16.11 -3.06 7.60
N LYS A 133 -14.90 -3.01 8.16
CA LYS A 133 -13.75 -3.70 7.60
C LYS A 133 -13.93 -5.21 7.79
N VAL A 134 -14.03 -5.95 6.70
CA VAL A 134 -14.25 -7.41 6.71
C VAL A 134 -12.99 -8.19 6.35
N LEU A 135 -11.99 -7.54 5.74
CA LEU A 135 -10.67 -8.12 5.48
C LEU A 135 -9.58 -7.04 5.55
N ASP A 136 -8.53 -7.29 6.34
CA ASP A 136 -7.36 -6.41 6.51
C ASP A 136 -6.16 -7.21 7.01
N ASN A 137 -5.84 -8.28 6.29
CA ASN A 137 -4.87 -9.28 6.74
C ASN A 137 -3.62 -9.28 5.85
N TYR A 138 -3.15 -8.09 5.43
CA TYR A 138 -1.83 -8.02 4.82
C TYR A 138 -0.76 -8.12 5.92
N GLU A 139 -0.26 -9.33 6.12
CA GLU A 139 1.02 -9.55 6.78
C GLU A 139 2.10 -9.38 5.71
N THR A 140 3.01 -8.42 5.92
CA THR A 140 4.24 -8.36 5.12
C THR A 140 4.89 -9.75 5.21
N PRO A 141 5.18 -10.44 4.09
CA PRO A 141 5.86 -11.71 4.14
C PRO A 141 7.08 -11.57 5.04
N GLU A 142 7.19 -12.41 6.07
CA GLU A 142 8.39 -12.43 6.89
C GLU A 142 9.54 -12.85 5.96
N ASP A 143 10.53 -11.97 5.77
CA ASP A 143 11.75 -12.30 5.03
C ASP A 143 12.54 -13.35 5.84
N GLU A 144 12.14 -14.63 5.78
CA GLU A 144 12.88 -15.73 6.41
C GLU A 144 14.33 -15.79 5.92
N ILE A 145 14.60 -15.31 4.71
CA ILE A 145 15.94 -15.30 4.09
C ILE A 145 16.88 -14.25 4.73
N ASN A 146 16.35 -13.23 5.40
CA ASN A 146 17.16 -12.15 6.00
C ASN A 146 17.27 -12.23 7.53
N ARG A 147 16.64 -13.21 8.19
CA ARG A 147 16.59 -13.24 9.67
C ARG A 147 17.91 -13.59 10.37
N ASP A 148 18.86 -14.24 9.70
CA ASP A 148 20.12 -14.67 10.35
C ASP A 148 21.35 -14.31 9.52
N SER A 149 21.62 -13.03 9.34
CA SER A 149 22.98 -12.62 9.00
C SER A 149 23.52 -11.77 10.12
N ASP A 150 24.52 -12.31 10.82
CA ASP A 150 25.29 -11.59 11.82
C ASP A 150 25.64 -10.20 11.27
N GLU A 151 25.40 -9.15 12.07
CA GLU A 151 25.89 -7.82 11.74
C GLU A 151 27.42 -7.90 11.73
N VAL A 152 28.02 -7.60 10.58
CA VAL A 152 29.46 -7.61 10.38
C VAL A 152 29.90 -6.20 10.05
N GLY A 153 30.99 -5.71 10.64
CA GLY A 153 31.47 -4.38 10.28
C GLY A 153 31.84 -4.27 8.79
N LYS A 154 31.92 -3.04 8.26
CA LYS A 154 32.39 -2.76 6.89
C LYS A 154 33.70 -3.49 6.53
N SER A 155 34.60 -3.63 7.51
CA SER A 155 35.89 -4.30 7.36
C SER A 155 35.80 -5.81 7.06
N TYR A 156 34.66 -6.46 7.34
CA TYR A 156 34.40 -7.83 6.89
C TYR A 156 34.32 -7.89 5.36
N TRP A 157 33.54 -6.97 4.78
CA TRP A 157 33.36 -6.89 3.33
C TRP A 157 34.66 -6.45 2.65
N GLU A 158 35.40 -5.47 3.19
CA GLU A 158 36.66 -5.01 2.58
C GLU A 158 37.75 -6.10 2.44
N LYS A 159 37.65 -7.23 3.15
CA LYS A 159 38.60 -8.34 3.11
C LYS A 159 38.28 -9.43 2.09
N ASP A 160 37.13 -9.40 1.42
CA ASP A 160 36.77 -10.44 0.44
C ASP A 160 37.57 -10.24 -0.87
N ASP A 161 38.30 -11.28 -1.28
CA ASP A 161 39.20 -11.25 -2.45
C ASP A 161 38.51 -11.68 -3.75
N LYS A 162 37.22 -12.05 -3.70
CA LYS A 162 36.48 -12.55 -4.85
C LYS A 162 36.61 -11.59 -6.04
N LYS A 163 36.86 -12.18 -7.20
CA LYS A 163 37.06 -11.45 -8.44
C LYS A 163 35.85 -10.57 -8.77
N GLY A 164 36.04 -9.25 -8.81
CA GLY A 164 35.00 -8.26 -9.14
C GLY A 164 34.31 -7.63 -7.94
N PHE A 165 34.43 -8.24 -6.76
CA PHE A 165 33.77 -7.80 -5.53
C PHE A 165 34.22 -6.41 -5.07
N GLN A 166 35.52 -6.10 -5.17
CA GLN A 166 36.03 -4.77 -4.81
C GLN A 166 35.45 -3.66 -5.70
N LYS A 167 35.22 -3.94 -6.99
CA LYS A 167 34.56 -2.99 -7.90
C LYS A 167 33.08 -2.82 -7.57
N SER A 168 32.38 -3.90 -7.21
CA SER A 168 30.99 -3.83 -6.72
C SER A 168 30.89 -2.98 -5.46
N LEU A 169 31.82 -3.13 -4.51
CA LEU A 169 31.89 -2.30 -3.30
C LEU A 169 32.18 -0.83 -3.63
N GLU A 170 33.05 -0.53 -4.59
CA GLU A 170 33.29 0.85 -5.06
C GLU A 170 32.02 1.48 -5.61
N ILE A 171 31.27 0.76 -6.45
CA ILE A 171 29.98 1.23 -7.01
C ILE A 171 28.96 1.45 -5.90
N LEU A 172 28.88 0.53 -4.93
CA LEU A 172 28.01 0.68 -3.77
C LEU A 172 28.37 1.94 -2.97
N ASN A 173 29.65 2.18 -2.70
CA ASN A 173 30.09 3.38 -1.99
C ASN A 173 29.72 4.67 -2.73
N ILE A 174 29.75 4.67 -4.07
CA ILE A 174 29.27 5.80 -4.88
C ILE A 174 27.76 6.00 -4.68
N ALA A 175 26.96 4.93 -4.73
CA ALA A 175 25.52 5.00 -4.50
C ALA A 175 25.19 5.49 -3.08
N LEU A 176 25.91 5.02 -2.07
CA LEU A 176 25.78 5.48 -0.68
C LEU A 176 26.05 6.99 -0.53
N ARG A 177 27.13 7.50 -1.14
CA ARG A 177 27.44 8.94 -1.16
C ARG A 177 26.38 9.77 -1.90
N MET A 178 25.81 9.24 -2.97
CA MET A 178 24.71 9.93 -3.68
C MET A 178 23.49 10.06 -2.76
N MET A 179 23.21 9.05 -1.94
CA MET A 179 22.10 9.10 -0.97
C MET A 179 22.36 10.04 0.20
N GLU A 180 23.61 10.23 0.64
CA GLU A 180 23.98 11.24 1.66
C GLU A 180 23.66 12.67 1.22
N SER A 181 23.63 12.94 -0.10
CA SER A 181 23.28 14.26 -0.64
C SER A 181 21.79 14.62 -0.46
N VAL A 182 20.94 13.61 -0.21
CA VAL A 182 19.53 13.77 0.13
C VAL A 182 19.46 14.04 1.64
N LYS A 183 19.30 15.31 2.05
CA LYS A 183 19.33 15.79 3.45
C LYS A 183 18.43 15.00 4.42
N SER A 184 18.93 13.87 4.90
CA SER A 184 18.33 13.06 5.95
C SER A 184 19.47 12.60 6.87
N LYS A 185 19.54 13.15 8.09
CA LYS A 185 20.59 12.87 9.07
C LYS A 185 20.60 11.42 9.60
N THR A 186 19.71 10.57 9.12
CA THR A 186 19.41 9.25 9.70
C THR A 186 19.68 8.09 8.74
N LEU A 187 20.27 8.37 7.57
CA LEU A 187 20.62 7.33 6.60
C LEU A 187 21.96 6.70 6.98
N LYS A 188 21.93 5.46 7.50
CA LYS A 188 23.13 4.68 7.81
C LYS A 188 23.07 3.30 7.14
N PRO A 189 24.15 2.87 6.47
CA PRO A 189 24.25 1.50 6.00
C PRO A 189 24.49 0.55 7.19
N THR A 190 23.73 -0.55 7.24
CA THR A 190 23.97 -1.67 8.14
C THR A 190 24.62 -2.79 7.34
N TYR A 191 25.75 -3.28 7.80
CA TYR A 191 26.52 -4.30 7.10
C TYR A 191 26.24 -5.64 7.77
N ASN A 192 25.64 -6.57 7.04
CA ASN A 192 25.40 -7.93 7.54
C ASN A 192 26.26 -8.93 6.77
N LYS A 193 26.46 -10.13 7.29
CA LYS A 193 27.34 -11.15 6.69
C LYS A 193 27.00 -11.51 5.24
N ASN A 194 25.73 -11.44 4.88
CA ASN A 194 25.21 -11.92 3.60
C ASN A 194 24.67 -10.80 2.69
N HIS A 195 24.53 -9.57 3.20
CA HIS A 195 24.00 -8.44 2.48
C HIS A 195 24.30 -7.12 3.22
N ILE A 196 24.22 -5.99 2.51
CA ILE A 196 24.32 -4.65 3.09
C ILE A 196 22.96 -3.97 2.95
N VAL A 197 22.48 -3.31 4.00
CA VAL A 197 21.16 -2.65 4.03
C VAL A 197 21.33 -1.15 4.15
N GLN A 198 20.56 -0.38 3.39
CA GLN A 198 20.38 1.05 3.60
C GLN A 198 18.99 1.30 4.17
N GLY A 199 18.94 2.04 5.27
CA GLY A 199 17.71 2.35 5.98
C GLY A 199 17.79 3.66 6.75
N SER A 200 16.63 4.07 7.24
CA SER A 200 16.50 5.01 8.35
C SER A 200 16.37 4.24 9.67
N ASP A 201 16.40 4.95 10.80
CA ASP A 201 16.17 4.36 12.13
C ASP A 201 14.84 3.58 12.26
N LYS A 202 13.88 3.78 11.33
CA LYS A 202 12.54 3.17 11.37
C LYS A 202 12.30 2.13 10.28
N LYS A 203 13.04 2.20 9.16
CA LYS A 203 12.73 1.40 7.97
C LYS A 203 13.94 1.21 7.07
N ASN A 204 14.21 -0.04 6.73
CA ASN A 204 15.12 -0.43 5.66
C ASN A 204 14.41 -0.31 4.31
N PHE A 205 15.09 0.21 3.29
CA PHE A 205 14.47 0.44 1.99
C PHE A 205 15.34 0.00 0.79
N SER A 206 16.63 -0.29 1.01
CA SER A 206 17.49 -0.88 -0.03
C SER A 206 18.35 -2.00 0.54
N TRP A 207 18.48 -3.10 -0.22
CA TRP A 207 19.35 -4.23 0.10
C TRP A 207 20.34 -4.47 -1.04
N TYR A 208 21.60 -4.66 -0.70
CA TYR A 208 22.70 -4.85 -1.63
C TYR A 208 23.38 -6.20 -1.37
N LYS A 209 23.69 -6.92 -2.45
CA LYS A 209 24.49 -8.14 -2.45
C LYS A 209 25.68 -7.97 -3.43
N PRO A 210 26.66 -7.13 -3.07
CA PRO A 210 27.80 -6.80 -3.94
C PRO A 210 28.75 -7.98 -4.19
#